data_AF-A0A7C4IQJ5-F1
#
_entry.id   AF-A0A7C4IQJ5-F1
#
_cell.length_a   1.000
_cell.length_b   1.000
_cell.length_c   1.000
_cell.angle_alpha   90.00
_cell.angle_beta   90.00
_cell.angle_gamma   90.00
#
_symmetry.space_group_name_H-M   'P 1'
#
loop_
_entity.id
_entity.type
_entity.pdbx_description
1 polymer ?
#
loop_
_entity_poly.entity_id
_entity_poly.type
_entity_poly.pdbx_seq_one_letter_code
_entity_poly.pdbx_strand_id
1 'polypeptide(L)'
;MVSAAKLIDRVVGKASEQRGEPRSFGRLRRVLPPSQCNGSKRRAGFTLIELLVATTLTLILMAAVVSLFGNLANSIAESRSTLEMTDRLRTVSTMLQSDLAGATATMLPPQRPDAARGYFEIIEGPIGNGPSMVAPASVAIKTDPAGSTVPDTTVGDFDDILMFTTRSADRPFAGRYAGSADGMIRSDLAEVAWFVRGNTLYRRVLLIAPGANVPPGGAQGFYAGNDISVRLVGGRLLANSLTDLAKREFRFAHDYRAWPYDARGWGRLGLPTLRECSATNWIAGGTVPVFKAPSQVDLWNNPYPWATTPWERETGCLDAYRDGPRVADDIVLTNVIRFDVKVWDPGANDYVDLGYNTGVSVPPAGSGLPQPQFFHWGDPLSGLQASANSARVYDTGSTHYEVEGRGPGDSVSETQGRQARPRTERNRRRLVDAG
;
A
#
# COMPACT_ATOMS: atom_id res chain seq x y z
N MET A 1 29.45 23.43 12.05
CA MET A 1 30.53 24.41 11.75
C MET A 1 31.38 23.84 10.62
N VAL A 2 31.83 24.69 9.69
CA VAL A 2 32.46 24.40 8.37
C VAL A 2 31.40 24.08 7.29
N SER A 3 30.80 25.09 6.64
CA SER A 3 31.25 25.92 5.50
C SER A 3 31.16 25.20 4.14
N ALA A 4 29.96 25.25 3.53
CA ALA A 4 29.72 24.90 2.13
C ALA A 4 28.74 25.90 1.51
N ALA A 5 29.25 27.10 1.17
CA ALA A 5 28.53 28.11 0.41
C ALA A 5 29.53 28.83 -0.50
N LYS A 6 29.94 28.15 -1.58
CA LYS A 6 30.80 28.74 -2.60
C LYS A 6 30.74 27.96 -3.92
N LEU A 7 29.57 27.93 -4.55
CA LEU A 7 29.47 27.73 -6.00
C LEU A 7 28.09 28.22 -6.44
N ILE A 8 28.02 28.82 -7.62
CA ILE A 8 26.85 29.47 -8.23
C ILE A 8 26.73 30.95 -7.85
N ASP A 9 27.68 31.76 -8.33
CA ASP A 9 27.33 33.08 -8.87
C ASP A 9 28.38 33.51 -9.91
N ARG A 10 28.14 33.18 -11.19
CA ARG A 10 28.98 33.67 -12.28
C ARG A 10 28.27 33.74 -13.61
N VAL A 11 27.13 34.41 -13.68
CA VAL A 11 26.71 35.15 -14.89
C VAL A 11 25.68 36.19 -14.45
N VAL A 12 26.07 37.45 -14.25
CA VAL A 12 25.35 38.67 -14.67
C VAL A 12 26.29 39.86 -14.42
N GLY A 13 26.45 40.68 -15.45
CA GLY A 13 27.44 41.76 -15.54
C GLY A 13 27.17 42.95 -14.63
N LYS A 14 28.28 43.57 -14.20
CA LYS A 14 28.34 44.85 -13.50
C LYS A 14 28.04 46.01 -14.46
N ALA A 15 27.17 46.91 -14.05
CA ALA A 15 27.17 48.31 -14.48
C ALA A 15 26.66 49.21 -13.35
N SER A 16 27.58 49.86 -12.63
CA SER A 16 27.33 51.07 -11.83
C SER A 16 28.60 51.94 -11.97
N GLU A 17 28.49 53.06 -12.68
CA GLU A 17 28.16 54.40 -12.17
C GLU A 17 29.39 55.10 -11.58
N GLN A 18 30.04 55.95 -12.39
CA GLN A 18 31.04 56.91 -11.92
C GLN A 18 30.57 58.34 -12.17
N ARG A 19 30.50 59.10 -11.07
CA ARG A 19 30.30 60.55 -11.00
C ARG A 19 31.56 61.28 -11.48
N GLY A 20 31.37 62.38 -12.18
CA GLY A 20 32.40 63.39 -12.43
C GLY A 20 31.76 64.78 -12.56
N GLU A 21 32.17 65.71 -11.69
CA GLU A 21 31.87 67.14 -11.76
C GLU A 21 33.18 67.93 -12.12
N PRO A 22 33.17 69.25 -12.35
CA PRO A 22 33.20 69.87 -13.67
C PRO A 22 34.57 70.52 -14.02
N ARG A 23 34.86 70.70 -15.31
CA ARG A 23 35.99 71.52 -15.79
C ARG A 23 35.53 72.65 -16.71
N SER A 24 35.65 73.86 -16.17
CA SER A 24 36.20 75.10 -16.72
C SER A 24 36.07 75.37 -18.23
N PHE A 25 35.38 76.49 -18.51
CA PHE A 25 35.17 77.14 -19.80
C PHE A 25 36.46 77.56 -20.53
N GLY A 26 36.63 77.08 -21.76
CA GLY A 26 37.58 77.56 -22.75
C GLY A 26 36.86 78.11 -23.98
N ARG A 27 36.97 79.42 -24.19
CA ARG A 27 36.37 80.23 -25.24
C ARG A 27 36.85 79.83 -26.64
N LEU A 28 35.97 79.34 -27.50
CA LEU A 28 36.18 79.28 -28.95
C LEU A 28 34.99 79.88 -29.68
N ARG A 29 35.26 80.99 -30.40
CA ARG A 29 34.36 81.65 -31.34
C ARG A 29 33.88 80.63 -32.37
N ARG A 30 32.59 80.33 -32.38
CA ARG A 30 31.92 79.59 -33.45
C ARG A 30 31.36 80.59 -34.46
N VAL A 31 31.88 80.53 -35.68
CA VAL A 31 31.26 81.11 -36.87
C VAL A 31 29.91 80.41 -37.08
N LEU A 32 28.82 81.17 -37.11
CA LEU A 32 27.49 80.68 -37.42
C LEU A 32 27.35 80.49 -38.94
N PRO A 33 26.99 79.30 -39.45
CA PRO A 33 26.41 79.17 -40.77
C PRO A 33 24.95 79.67 -40.76
N PRO A 34 24.39 80.05 -41.91
CA PRO A 34 23.07 80.68 -41.98
C PRO A 34 21.97 79.71 -41.53
N SER A 35 20.97 80.31 -40.89
CA SER A 35 19.74 79.70 -40.42
C SER A 35 19.03 78.92 -41.53
N GLN A 36 19.04 77.59 -41.43
CA GLN A 36 18.01 76.78 -42.08
C GLN A 36 16.72 76.92 -41.25
N CYS A 37 15.72 77.47 -41.92
CA CYS A 37 14.33 77.56 -41.51
C CYS A 37 13.81 76.18 -41.05
N ASN A 38 13.45 76.09 -39.76
CA ASN A 38 12.71 74.97 -39.20
C ASN A 38 11.34 74.90 -39.90
N GLY A 39 11.22 74.06 -40.91
CA GLY A 39 9.92 73.56 -41.35
C GLY A 39 9.24 72.92 -40.15
N SER A 40 8.09 73.45 -39.74
CA SER A 40 7.24 72.81 -38.74
C SER A 40 7.00 71.36 -39.18
N LYS A 41 7.59 70.39 -38.48
CA LYS A 41 7.16 69.00 -38.60
C LYS A 41 5.69 68.97 -38.16
N ARG A 42 4.77 69.03 -39.11
CA ARG A 42 3.36 68.75 -38.88
C ARG A 42 3.31 67.37 -38.25
N ARG A 43 2.90 67.29 -36.99
CA ARG A 43 2.58 66.01 -36.36
C ARG A 43 1.38 65.47 -37.11
N ALA A 44 1.59 64.47 -37.97
CA ALA A 44 0.50 63.75 -38.60
C ALA A 44 -0.32 63.05 -37.49
N GLY A 45 -1.63 63.24 -37.50
CA GLY A 45 -2.53 62.46 -36.65
C GLY A 45 -2.63 61.03 -37.16
N PHE A 46 -2.74 60.05 -36.26
CA PHE A 46 -2.88 58.65 -36.61
C PHE A 46 -4.21 58.39 -37.32
N THR A 47 -4.17 57.55 -38.34
CA THR A 47 -5.38 57.10 -39.04
C THR A 47 -6.11 56.03 -38.22
N LEU A 48 -7.43 55.92 -38.41
CA LEU A 48 -8.27 54.95 -37.69
C LEU A 48 -7.83 53.50 -37.97
N ILE A 49 -7.31 53.23 -39.16
CA ILE A 49 -6.74 51.93 -39.55
C ILE A 49 -5.41 51.64 -38.84
N GLU A 50 -4.53 52.63 -38.63
CA GLU A 50 -3.30 52.44 -37.83
C GLU A 50 -3.60 52.09 -36.37
N LEU A 51 -4.60 52.76 -35.76
CA LEU A 51 -5.02 52.44 -34.40
C LEU A 51 -5.68 51.06 -34.29
N LEU A 52 -6.46 50.64 -35.30
CA LEU A 52 -7.01 49.28 -35.37
C LEU A 52 -5.91 48.22 -35.56
N VAL A 53 -4.92 48.47 -36.42
CA VAL A 53 -3.80 47.54 -36.64
C VAL A 53 -2.89 47.49 -35.42
N ALA A 54 -2.59 48.63 -34.79
CA ALA A 54 -1.78 48.66 -33.57
C ALA A 54 -2.48 47.91 -32.41
N THR A 55 -3.77 48.14 -32.19
CA THR A 55 -4.51 47.45 -31.12
C THR A 55 -4.62 45.95 -31.37
N THR A 56 -4.93 45.52 -32.59
CA THR A 56 -4.96 44.09 -32.96
C THR A 56 -3.59 43.42 -32.79
N LEU A 57 -2.49 44.07 -33.19
CA LEU A 57 -1.14 43.56 -32.96
C LEU A 57 -0.81 43.44 -31.46
N THR A 58 -1.21 44.42 -30.64
CA THR A 58 -1.00 44.33 -29.19
C THR A 58 -1.81 43.19 -28.56
N LEU A 59 -3.04 42.95 -29.03
CA LEU A 59 -3.87 41.84 -28.56
C LEU A 59 -3.27 40.49 -28.94
N ILE A 60 -2.73 40.35 -30.16
CA ILE A 60 -2.04 39.13 -30.60
C ILE A 60 -0.77 38.88 -29.76
N LEU A 61 0.01 39.93 -29.49
CA LEU A 61 1.20 39.82 -28.63
C LEU A 61 0.82 39.41 -27.20
N MET A 62 -0.20 40.03 -26.61
CA MET A 62 -0.67 39.64 -25.28
C MET A 62 -1.19 38.20 -25.26
N ALA A 63 -1.93 37.77 -26.29
CA ALA A 63 -2.39 36.39 -26.40
C ALA A 63 -1.23 35.38 -26.47
N ALA A 64 -0.18 35.69 -27.23
CA ALA A 64 1.02 34.85 -27.33
C ALA A 64 1.76 34.76 -25.98
N VAL A 65 1.91 35.88 -25.28
CA VAL A 65 2.58 35.94 -23.98
C VAL A 65 1.81 35.15 -22.91
N VAL A 66 0.49 35.30 -22.85
CA VAL A 66 -0.36 34.54 -21.91
C VAL A 66 -0.26 33.04 -22.18
N SER A 67 -0.26 32.62 -23.44
CA SER A 67 -0.08 31.21 -23.80
C SER A 67 1.28 30.66 -23.38
N LEU A 68 2.36 31.43 -23.59
CA LEU A 68 3.71 31.06 -23.15
C LEU A 68 3.77 30.88 -21.62
N PHE A 69 3.22 31.83 -20.87
CA PHE A 69 3.19 31.74 -19.40
C PHE A 69 2.34 30.57 -18.91
N GLY A 70 1.21 30.27 -19.55
CA GLY A 70 0.39 29.10 -19.24
C GLY A 70 1.16 27.80 -19.44
N ASN A 71 1.86 27.65 -20.56
CA ASN A 71 2.67 26.47 -20.86
C ASN A 71 3.83 26.31 -19.86
N LEU A 72 4.52 27.40 -19.53
CA LEU A 72 5.58 27.39 -18.53
C LEU A 72 5.06 27.04 -17.14
N ALA A 73 3.92 27.60 -16.73
CA ALA A 73 3.30 27.31 -15.44
C ALA A 73 2.91 25.83 -15.33
N ASN A 74 2.31 25.26 -16.39
CA ASN A 74 1.96 23.84 -16.44
C ASN A 74 3.21 22.95 -16.35
N SER A 75 4.28 23.28 -17.07
CA SER A 75 5.55 22.53 -17.00
C SER A 75 6.16 22.58 -15.59
N ILE A 76 6.11 23.73 -14.92
CA ILE A 76 6.58 23.85 -13.52
C ILE A 76 5.71 23.01 -12.58
N ALA A 77 4.39 23.02 -12.76
CA ALA A 77 3.47 22.22 -11.95
C ALA A 77 3.72 20.72 -12.13
N GLU A 78 3.90 20.25 -13.37
CA GLU A 78 4.24 18.86 -13.68
C GLU A 78 5.59 18.45 -13.09
N SER A 79 6.60 19.31 -13.19
CA SER A 79 7.92 19.06 -12.61
C SER A 79 7.86 18.94 -11.09
N ARG A 80 7.11 19.82 -10.41
CA ARG A 80 6.88 19.72 -8.97
C ARG A 80 6.14 18.44 -8.58
N SER A 81 5.06 18.10 -9.30
CA SER A 81 4.31 16.86 -9.06
C SER A 81 5.20 15.62 -9.21
N THR A 82 6.07 15.59 -10.22
CA THR A 82 7.01 14.48 -10.46
C THR A 82 8.04 14.36 -9.33
N LEU A 83 8.54 15.50 -8.85
CA LEU A 83 9.47 15.53 -7.70
C LEU A 83 8.80 15.04 -6.42
N GLU A 84 7.60 15.52 -6.12
CA GLU A 84 6.82 15.08 -4.95
C GLU A 84 6.49 13.59 -5.01
N MET A 85 6.07 13.08 -6.18
CA MET A 85 5.79 11.66 -6.38
C MET A 85 7.05 10.80 -6.15
N THR A 86 8.19 11.24 -6.68
CA THR A 86 9.47 10.54 -6.51
C THR A 86 9.88 10.48 -5.04
N ASP A 87 9.72 11.58 -4.30
CA ASP A 87 10.03 11.64 -2.87
C ASP A 87 9.12 10.75 -2.02
N ARG A 88 7.82 10.76 -2.33
CA ARG A 88 6.85 9.83 -1.72
C ARG A 88 7.23 8.38 -1.98
N LEU A 89 7.52 8.01 -3.23
CA LEU A 89 7.91 6.63 -3.58
C LEU A 89 9.18 6.18 -2.87
N ARG A 90 10.19 7.06 -2.73
CA ARG A 90 11.40 6.75 -1.95
C ARG A 90 11.06 6.52 -0.49
N THR A 91 10.19 7.33 0.10
CA THR A 91 9.74 7.17 1.49
C THR A 91 8.99 5.85 1.71
N VAL A 92 8.10 5.46 0.78
CA VAL A 92 7.42 4.16 0.85
C VAL A 92 8.41 3.01 0.72
N SER A 93 9.35 3.12 -0.21
CA SER A 93 10.38 2.10 -0.45
C SER A 93 11.26 1.90 0.78
N THR A 94 11.74 2.97 1.42
CA THR A 94 12.55 2.85 2.64
C THR A 94 11.73 2.30 3.81
N MET A 95 10.45 2.66 3.91
CA MET A 95 9.55 2.12 4.93
C MET A 95 9.34 0.60 4.76
N LEU A 96 9.02 0.13 3.55
CA LEU A 96 8.84 -1.30 3.28
C LEU A 96 10.15 -2.08 3.45
N GLN A 97 11.28 -1.53 3.01
CA GLN A 97 12.61 -2.12 3.23
C GLN A 97 12.93 -2.24 4.72
N SER A 98 12.63 -1.20 5.51
CA SER A 98 12.83 -1.22 6.96
C SER A 98 11.95 -2.27 7.64
N ASP A 99 10.69 -2.40 7.22
CA ASP A 99 9.78 -3.41 7.77
C ASP A 99 10.30 -4.82 7.46
N LEU A 100 10.64 -5.09 6.19
CA LEU A 100 11.16 -6.39 5.74
C LEU A 100 12.50 -6.75 6.39
N ALA A 101 13.41 -5.78 6.55
CA ALA A 101 14.67 -5.99 7.26
C ALA A 101 14.47 -6.35 8.74
N GLY A 102 13.36 -5.86 9.34
CA GLY A 102 12.96 -6.17 10.70
C GLY A 102 12.11 -7.45 10.85
N ALA A 103 11.80 -8.17 9.76
CA ALA A 103 10.91 -9.34 9.82
C ALA A 103 11.41 -10.37 10.85
N THR A 104 10.52 -10.79 11.76
CA THR A 104 10.89 -11.64 12.90
C THR A 104 10.84 -13.13 12.59
N ALA A 105 9.98 -13.52 11.63
CA ALA A 105 9.82 -14.90 11.22
C ALA A 105 10.91 -15.32 10.25
N THR A 106 11.41 -16.55 10.39
CA THR A 106 12.22 -17.15 9.33
C THR A 106 11.31 -17.56 8.19
N MET A 107 11.58 -17.03 6.99
CA MET A 107 10.84 -17.27 5.74
C MET A 107 11.08 -18.69 5.18
N LEU A 108 11.08 -19.70 6.05
CA LEU A 108 11.23 -21.11 5.73
C LEU A 108 10.15 -21.87 6.50
N PRO A 109 9.05 -22.28 5.84
CA PRO A 109 8.02 -23.08 6.49
C PRO A 109 8.50 -24.52 6.74
N PRO A 110 7.88 -25.27 7.68
CA PRO A 110 6.92 -24.81 8.68
C PRO A 110 7.61 -24.23 9.93
N GLN A 111 7.08 -23.13 10.49
CA GLN A 111 7.56 -22.58 11.76
C GLN A 111 6.84 -23.18 12.96
N ARG A 112 7.60 -23.47 14.03
CA ARG A 112 7.05 -23.91 15.32
C ARG A 112 6.52 -22.71 16.11
N PRO A 113 5.29 -22.75 16.66
CA PRO A 113 4.78 -21.66 17.50
C PRO A 113 5.67 -21.37 18.72
N ASP A 114 6.26 -22.40 19.32
CA ASP A 114 7.16 -22.29 20.48
C ASP A 114 8.43 -21.47 20.18
N ALA A 115 8.80 -21.30 18.90
CA ALA A 115 9.94 -20.48 18.53
C ALA A 115 9.70 -18.98 18.75
N ALA A 116 8.45 -18.56 18.99
CA ALA A 116 8.05 -17.19 19.28
C ALA A 116 8.57 -16.17 18.24
N ARG A 117 8.50 -16.55 16.96
CA ARG A 117 8.99 -15.73 15.84
C ARG A 117 7.90 -14.97 15.08
N GLY A 118 6.64 -15.10 15.49
CA GLY A 118 5.51 -14.52 14.77
C GLY A 118 5.31 -15.21 13.42
N TYR A 119 5.02 -14.45 12.37
CA TYR A 119 4.75 -15.00 11.04
C TYR A 119 5.23 -14.11 9.90
N PHE A 120 5.30 -14.72 8.72
CA PHE A 120 5.40 -14.06 7.44
C PHE A 120 4.42 -14.73 6.47
N GLU A 121 3.68 -13.92 5.72
CA GLU A 121 2.61 -14.36 4.85
C GLU A 121 2.48 -13.44 3.62
N ILE A 122 2.45 -14.06 2.45
CA ILE A 122 2.15 -13.44 1.17
C ILE A 122 0.91 -14.14 0.65
N ILE A 123 -0.11 -13.36 0.32
CA ILE A 123 -1.29 -13.83 -0.38
C ILE A 123 -1.29 -13.15 -1.73
N GLU A 124 -1.37 -13.97 -2.76
CA GLU A 124 -1.37 -13.56 -4.15
C GLU A 124 -2.54 -14.22 -4.86
N GLY A 125 -3.39 -13.43 -5.48
CA GLY A 125 -4.60 -13.94 -6.14
C GLY A 125 -4.41 -14.19 -7.64
N PRO A 126 -5.30 -14.98 -8.27
CA PRO A 126 -5.90 -14.56 -9.53
C PRO A 126 -7.07 -13.61 -9.21
N ILE A 127 -7.57 -12.85 -10.18
CA ILE A 127 -8.63 -11.87 -9.93
C ILE A 127 -9.95 -12.55 -9.51
N GLY A 128 -10.37 -12.40 -8.24
CA GLY A 128 -11.73 -12.76 -7.81
C GLY A 128 -11.82 -13.16 -6.34
N ASN A 129 -13.01 -13.60 -5.92
CA ASN A 129 -13.25 -14.19 -4.60
C ASN A 129 -14.25 -15.35 -4.77
N GLY A 130 -14.00 -16.45 -4.06
CA GLY A 130 -14.80 -17.67 -4.14
C GLY A 130 -14.71 -18.38 -5.50
N PRO A 131 -15.75 -19.14 -5.91
CA PRO A 131 -15.70 -20.00 -7.09
C PRO A 131 -15.67 -19.25 -8.43
N SER A 132 -15.65 -17.91 -8.43
CA SER A 132 -15.65 -17.07 -9.62
C SER A 132 -14.36 -16.25 -9.64
N MET A 133 -13.27 -16.91 -10.02
CA MET A 133 -11.98 -16.26 -10.30
C MET A 133 -11.83 -16.10 -11.81
N VAL A 134 -11.24 -14.98 -12.19
CA VAL A 134 -11.05 -14.52 -13.55
C VAL A 134 -9.57 -14.10 -13.63
N ALA A 135 -8.87 -14.36 -14.72
CA ALA A 135 -7.50 -13.88 -14.83
C ALA A 135 -7.49 -12.34 -14.94
N PRO A 136 -6.45 -11.63 -14.44
CA PRO A 136 -6.22 -10.23 -14.79
C PRO A 136 -6.47 -9.90 -16.25
N ALA A 137 -5.92 -10.69 -17.15
CA ALA A 137 -6.09 -10.55 -18.60
C ALA A 137 -7.54 -10.57 -19.11
N SER A 138 -8.48 -11.13 -18.34
CA SER A 138 -9.87 -11.28 -18.76
C SER A 138 -10.82 -10.18 -18.25
N VAL A 139 -10.41 -9.37 -17.27
CA VAL A 139 -11.26 -8.31 -16.71
C VAL A 139 -10.59 -6.95 -16.63
N ALA A 140 -9.26 -6.91 -16.59
CA ALA A 140 -8.52 -5.67 -16.52
C ALA A 140 -8.63 -4.91 -17.84
N ILE A 141 -9.21 -3.72 -17.78
CA ILE A 141 -9.38 -2.84 -18.93
C ILE A 141 -8.88 -1.44 -18.58
N LYS A 142 -8.33 -0.79 -19.59
CA LYS A 142 -8.06 0.64 -19.59
C LYS A 142 -9.06 1.30 -20.52
N THR A 143 -9.91 2.16 -19.98
CA THR A 143 -10.75 3.01 -20.82
C THR A 143 -9.95 4.24 -21.23
N ASP A 144 -9.90 4.53 -22.52
CA ASP A 144 -9.27 5.74 -23.02
C ASP A 144 -10.20 6.98 -22.89
N PRO A 145 -9.69 8.20 -23.11
CA PRO A 145 -10.52 9.41 -23.08
C PRO A 145 -11.64 9.45 -24.12
N ALA A 146 -11.59 8.60 -25.16
CA ALA A 146 -12.64 8.45 -26.17
C ALA A 146 -13.72 7.44 -25.76
N GLY A 147 -13.59 6.78 -24.60
CA GLY A 147 -14.52 5.80 -24.07
C GLY A 147 -14.30 4.37 -24.59
N SER A 148 -13.21 4.11 -25.32
CA SER A 148 -12.85 2.77 -25.79
C SER A 148 -12.20 1.98 -24.66
N THR A 149 -12.65 0.74 -24.45
CA THR A 149 -12.09 -0.18 -23.45
C THR A 149 -11.08 -1.12 -24.10
N VAL A 150 -9.82 -1.05 -23.68
CA VAL A 150 -8.75 -1.95 -24.17
C VAL A 150 -8.31 -2.87 -23.03
N PRO A 151 -8.23 -4.20 -23.23
CA PRO A 151 -7.66 -5.10 -22.24
C PRO A 151 -6.22 -4.69 -21.88
N ASP A 152 -5.93 -4.52 -20.60
CA ASP A 152 -4.63 -4.05 -20.11
C ASP A 152 -4.37 -4.63 -18.72
N THR A 153 -3.49 -5.63 -18.62
CA THR A 153 -3.15 -6.28 -17.34
C THR A 153 -2.24 -5.45 -16.46
N THR A 154 -1.66 -4.36 -16.98
CA THR A 154 -0.84 -3.46 -16.15
C THR A 154 -1.70 -2.69 -15.16
N VAL A 155 -3.01 -2.59 -15.41
CA VAL A 155 -4.00 -2.03 -14.50
C VAL A 155 -4.79 -3.16 -13.84
N GLY A 156 -5.13 -3.04 -12.56
CA GLY A 156 -6.10 -3.95 -11.93
C GLY A 156 -5.54 -5.22 -11.28
N ASP A 157 -4.22 -5.42 -11.28
CA ASP A 157 -3.50 -6.45 -10.50
C ASP A 157 -3.11 -5.85 -9.14
N PHE A 158 -3.95 -5.99 -8.11
CA PHE A 158 -3.79 -5.27 -6.82
C PHE A 158 -4.22 -6.12 -5.62
N ASP A 159 -4.35 -7.42 -5.83
CA ASP A 159 -4.80 -8.42 -4.87
C ASP A 159 -3.68 -8.94 -3.96
N ASP A 160 -2.46 -8.44 -4.14
CA ASP A 160 -1.34 -8.82 -3.30
C ASP A 160 -1.47 -8.24 -1.91
N ILE A 161 -1.35 -9.13 -0.94
CA ILE A 161 -1.38 -8.83 0.47
C ILE A 161 -0.10 -9.38 1.08
N LEU A 162 0.67 -8.50 1.70
CA LEU A 162 1.89 -8.86 2.41
C LEU A 162 1.68 -8.58 3.89
N MET A 163 1.79 -9.61 4.73
CA MET A 163 1.58 -9.53 6.16
C MET A 163 2.69 -10.23 6.92
N PHE A 164 3.24 -9.58 7.94
CA PHE A 164 4.28 -10.19 8.75
C PHE A 164 4.48 -9.45 10.06
N THR A 165 5.17 -10.10 10.99
CA THR A 165 5.63 -9.47 12.22
C THR A 165 7.03 -8.91 12.03
N THR A 166 7.24 -7.67 12.47
CA THR A 166 8.52 -6.95 12.34
C THR A 166 8.98 -6.38 13.68
N ARG A 167 10.29 -6.20 13.79
CA ARG A 167 10.97 -5.56 14.91
C ARG A 167 11.69 -4.32 14.42
N SER A 168 11.42 -3.19 15.06
CA SER A 168 12.23 -1.98 14.89
C SER A 168 13.32 -1.93 15.95
N ALA A 169 14.59 -1.79 15.52
CA ALA A 169 15.72 -1.72 16.43
C ALA A 169 16.00 -0.28 16.93
N ASP A 170 15.73 0.73 16.10
CA ASP A 170 16.12 2.12 16.38
C ASP A 170 15.03 2.90 17.12
N ARG A 171 13.77 2.72 16.69
CA ARG A 171 12.64 3.47 17.22
C ARG A 171 11.43 2.56 17.42
N PRO A 172 10.89 2.44 18.65
CA PRO A 172 9.69 1.65 18.88
C PRO A 172 8.53 2.15 18.03
N PHE A 173 7.70 1.22 17.58
CA PHE A 173 6.38 1.55 17.09
C PHE A 173 5.59 2.19 18.23
N ALA A 174 4.72 3.10 17.87
CA ALA A 174 3.93 3.86 18.82
C ALA A 174 2.51 3.96 18.25
N GLY A 175 1.50 3.62 19.04
CA GLY A 175 0.10 3.74 18.64
C GLY A 175 -0.82 4.08 19.81
N ARG A 176 -2.07 4.39 19.49
CA ARG A 176 -3.12 4.72 20.46
C ARG A 176 -3.36 3.52 21.38
N TYR A 177 -3.63 3.80 22.65
CA TYR A 177 -4.06 2.79 23.60
C TYR A 177 -4.90 3.43 24.71
N ALA A 178 -6.19 3.13 24.68
CA ALA A 178 -7.16 3.67 25.63
C ALA A 178 -6.91 3.22 27.09
N GLY A 179 -6.18 2.12 27.29
CA GLY A 179 -5.84 1.62 28.63
C GLY A 179 -4.64 2.31 29.28
N SER A 180 -3.99 3.27 28.61
CA SER A 180 -2.90 4.07 29.15
C SER A 180 -3.37 5.48 29.51
N ALA A 181 -2.84 6.04 30.60
CA ALA A 181 -3.14 7.41 31.03
C ALA A 181 -2.78 8.46 29.97
N ASP A 182 -1.70 8.21 29.22
CA ASP A 182 -1.23 9.09 28.14
C ASP A 182 -1.93 8.79 26.79
N GLY A 183 -2.87 7.83 26.77
CA GLY A 183 -3.58 7.40 25.55
C GLY A 183 -2.70 6.70 24.52
N MET A 184 -1.49 6.29 24.90
CA MET A 184 -0.43 5.82 24.00
C MET A 184 0.23 4.54 24.53
N ILE A 185 0.66 3.69 23.61
CA ILE A 185 1.52 2.53 23.88
C ILE A 185 2.67 2.47 22.89
N ARG A 186 3.79 1.88 23.32
CA ARG A 186 4.98 1.66 22.50
C ARG A 186 5.39 0.20 22.55
N SER A 187 5.89 -0.31 21.43
CA SER A 187 6.46 -1.65 21.31
C SER A 187 7.49 -1.66 20.20
N ASP A 188 8.60 -2.35 20.42
CA ASP A 188 9.61 -2.59 19.37
C ASP A 188 9.10 -3.60 18.34
N LEU A 189 8.00 -4.29 18.64
CA LEU A 189 7.39 -5.31 17.80
C LEU A 189 6.02 -4.85 17.29
N ALA A 190 5.77 -5.08 16.02
CA ALA A 190 4.46 -4.85 15.40
C ALA A 190 4.12 -5.94 14.38
N GLU A 191 2.83 -6.19 14.23
CA GLU A 191 2.24 -6.87 13.09
C GLU A 191 1.95 -5.81 12.02
N VAL A 192 2.49 -6.01 10.83
CA VAL A 192 2.37 -5.06 9.72
C VAL A 192 1.70 -5.75 8.54
N ALA A 193 0.77 -5.04 7.89
CA ALA A 193 0.17 -5.50 6.65
C ALA A 193 0.19 -4.41 5.57
N TRP A 194 0.60 -4.79 4.38
CA TRP A 194 0.64 -3.97 3.17
C TRP A 194 -0.35 -4.53 2.17
N PHE A 195 -1.22 -3.67 1.65
CA PHE A 195 -2.27 -4.04 0.69
C PHE A 195 -2.79 -2.79 -0.03
N VAL A 196 -3.34 -2.97 -1.22
CA VAL A 196 -4.02 -1.90 -1.95
C VAL A 196 -5.53 -2.05 -1.81
N ARG A 197 -6.22 -0.91 -1.76
CA ARG A 197 -7.66 -0.84 -1.88
C ARG A 197 -8.03 0.21 -2.91
N GLY A 198 -8.65 -0.26 -4.00
CA GLY A 198 -8.85 0.54 -5.20
C GLY A 198 -7.53 1.06 -5.76
N ASN A 199 -7.27 2.36 -5.58
CA ASN A 199 -6.05 3.02 -6.04
C ASN A 199 -5.18 3.56 -4.89
N THR A 200 -5.37 3.05 -3.67
CA THR A 200 -4.67 3.54 -2.48
C THR A 200 -3.94 2.41 -1.80
N LEU A 201 -2.64 2.60 -1.54
CA LEU A 201 -1.78 1.70 -0.79
C LEU A 201 -1.88 2.00 0.70
N TYR A 202 -2.15 0.96 1.46
CA TYR A 202 -2.29 1.00 2.90
C TYR A 202 -1.16 0.26 3.59
N ARG A 203 -0.77 0.76 4.76
CA ARG A 203 0.11 0.07 5.71
C ARG A 203 -0.54 0.05 7.08
N ARG A 204 -1.02 -1.13 7.45
CA ARG A 204 -1.53 -1.44 8.79
C ARG A 204 -0.37 -1.67 9.73
N VAL A 205 -0.43 -1.09 10.93
CA VAL A 205 0.51 -1.38 12.02
C VAL A 205 -0.28 -1.66 13.28
N LEU A 206 -0.10 -2.85 13.84
CA LEU A 206 -0.69 -3.26 15.11
C LEU A 206 0.43 -3.66 16.06
N LEU A 207 0.59 -2.92 17.16
CA LEU A 207 1.67 -3.13 18.12
C LEU A 207 1.48 -4.46 18.85
N ILE A 208 2.55 -5.24 18.92
CA ILE A 208 2.57 -6.51 19.66
C ILE A 208 2.94 -6.18 21.09
N ALA A 209 1.94 -6.19 21.98
CA ALA A 209 2.08 -5.78 23.37
C ALA A 209 1.37 -6.76 24.29
N PRO A 210 1.93 -7.96 24.55
CA PRO A 210 1.24 -9.02 25.29
C PRO A 210 0.88 -8.64 26.74
N GLY A 211 1.57 -7.65 27.32
CA GLY A 211 1.25 -7.11 28.65
C GLY A 211 0.17 -6.02 28.66
N ALA A 212 -0.38 -5.63 27.50
CA ALA A 212 -1.41 -4.61 27.44
C ALA A 212 -2.74 -5.15 27.99
N ASN A 213 -3.32 -4.42 28.95
CA ASN A 213 -4.63 -4.73 29.49
C ASN A 213 -5.70 -4.39 28.45
N VAL A 214 -6.37 -5.42 27.91
CA VAL A 214 -7.54 -5.24 27.05
C VAL A 214 -8.79 -5.44 27.92
N PRO A 215 -9.61 -4.39 28.16
CA PRO A 215 -10.74 -4.47 29.08
C PRO A 215 -11.76 -5.55 28.67
N PRO A 216 -12.39 -6.24 29.63
CA PRO A 216 -13.50 -7.14 29.37
C PRO A 216 -14.75 -6.36 28.94
N GLY A 217 -14.87 -6.08 27.65
CA GLY A 217 -16.05 -5.45 27.08
C GLY A 217 -15.71 -4.74 25.78
N GLY A 218 -16.23 -5.26 24.66
CA GLY A 218 -16.17 -4.61 23.35
C GLY A 218 -15.01 -5.07 22.47
N ALA A 219 -15.17 -6.24 21.81
CA ALA A 219 -14.42 -6.51 20.58
C ALA A 219 -14.82 -5.55 19.44
N GLN A 220 -16.00 -4.97 19.59
CA GLN A 220 -16.64 -3.99 18.74
C GLN A 220 -15.95 -2.62 18.81
N GLY A 221 -15.52 -2.08 17.67
CA GLY A 221 -14.89 -0.76 17.58
C GLY A 221 -13.56 -0.63 18.31
N PHE A 222 -12.91 -1.74 18.66
CA PHE A 222 -11.67 -1.76 19.45
C PHE A 222 -10.58 -0.85 18.86
N TYR A 223 -10.43 -0.85 17.52
CA TYR A 223 -9.39 -0.09 16.84
C TYR A 223 -9.69 1.42 16.71
N ALA A 224 -10.84 1.90 17.21
CA ALA A 224 -11.10 3.33 17.32
C ALA A 224 -10.15 4.02 18.32
N GLY A 225 -9.83 3.34 19.42
CA GLY A 225 -8.98 3.85 20.50
C GLY A 225 -7.67 3.09 20.71
N ASN A 226 -7.42 2.01 19.96
CA ASN A 226 -6.29 1.10 20.21
C ASN A 226 -5.61 0.68 18.91
N ASP A 227 -4.27 0.63 18.92
CA ASP A 227 -3.43 0.17 17.81
C ASP A 227 -2.68 -1.12 18.17
N ILE A 228 -3.30 -2.00 18.96
CA ILE A 228 -2.64 -3.22 19.50
C ILE A 228 -3.12 -4.43 18.72
N SER A 229 -2.21 -5.36 18.40
CA SER A 229 -2.56 -6.66 17.82
C SER A 229 -3.28 -7.51 18.87
N VAL A 230 -4.48 -7.98 18.53
CA VAL A 230 -5.35 -8.71 19.45
C VAL A 230 -5.96 -9.94 18.78
N ARG A 231 -6.23 -10.97 19.60
CA ARG A 231 -7.01 -12.15 19.23
C ARG A 231 -8.31 -12.21 20.00
N LEU A 232 -9.31 -12.84 19.41
CA LEU A 232 -10.60 -13.09 20.06
C LEU A 232 -10.61 -14.51 20.66
N VAL A 233 -10.70 -14.61 21.99
CA VAL A 233 -10.80 -15.89 22.72
C VAL A 233 -12.03 -15.86 23.62
N GLY A 234 -12.98 -16.78 23.40
CA GLY A 234 -14.19 -16.86 24.22
C GLY A 234 -15.02 -15.57 24.26
N GLY A 235 -15.03 -14.79 23.17
CA GLY A 235 -15.74 -13.51 23.06
C GLY A 235 -15.02 -12.31 23.70
N ARG A 236 -13.77 -12.49 24.16
CA ARG A 236 -12.94 -11.42 24.75
C ARG A 236 -11.68 -11.22 23.91
N LEU A 237 -11.26 -9.96 23.78
CA LEU A 237 -10.00 -9.64 23.14
C LEU A 237 -8.83 -9.80 24.13
N LEU A 238 -7.74 -10.40 23.64
CA LEU A 238 -6.48 -10.53 24.35
C LEU A 238 -5.36 -10.02 23.46
N ALA A 239 -4.40 -9.29 24.04
CA ALA A 239 -3.24 -8.82 23.30
C ALA A 239 -2.36 -10.00 22.86
N ASN A 240 -1.90 -9.93 21.61
CA ASN A 240 -1.08 -10.97 21.02
C ASN A 240 0.38 -10.89 21.45
N SER A 241 1.00 -12.06 21.56
CA SER A 241 2.45 -12.26 21.57
C SER A 241 2.94 -12.79 20.22
N LEU A 242 4.26 -12.86 20.02
CA LEU A 242 4.84 -13.52 18.83
C LEU A 242 4.53 -15.02 18.78
N THR A 243 4.35 -15.68 19.93
CA THR A 243 3.93 -17.08 19.99
C THR A 243 2.49 -17.25 19.55
N ASP A 244 1.62 -16.31 19.91
CA ASP A 244 0.22 -16.31 19.46
C ASP A 244 0.16 -16.10 17.95
N LEU A 245 0.86 -15.08 17.43
CA LEU A 245 0.85 -14.72 15.99
C LEU A 245 1.50 -15.76 15.07
N ALA A 246 2.26 -16.71 15.61
CA ALA A 246 2.70 -17.87 14.84
C ALA A 246 1.50 -18.70 14.34
N LYS A 247 0.38 -18.68 15.07
CA LYS A 247 -0.87 -19.36 14.72
C LYS A 247 -1.76 -18.46 13.87
N ARG A 248 -2.34 -19.00 12.81
CA ARG A 248 -3.05 -18.24 11.77
C ARG A 248 -4.36 -17.63 12.28
N GLU A 249 -5.07 -18.34 13.16
CA GLU A 249 -6.32 -17.89 13.77
C GLU A 249 -6.21 -16.61 14.61
N PHE A 250 -4.99 -16.22 15.00
CA PHE A 250 -4.74 -15.04 15.84
C PHE A 250 -4.16 -13.85 15.07
N ARG A 251 -3.87 -14.03 13.78
CA ARG A 251 -3.35 -12.98 12.89
C ARG A 251 -4.44 -12.00 12.50
N PHE A 252 -4.05 -10.78 12.17
CA PHE A 252 -4.95 -9.76 11.68
C PHE A 252 -5.74 -10.22 10.45
N ALA A 253 -7.03 -9.86 10.40
CA ALA A 253 -7.94 -10.08 9.27
C ALA A 253 -8.23 -11.55 8.89
N HIS A 254 -7.75 -12.54 9.65
CA HIS A 254 -8.09 -13.95 9.43
C HIS A 254 -9.42 -14.33 10.08
N ASP A 255 -10.20 -15.21 9.44
CA ASP A 255 -11.42 -15.75 10.04
C ASP A 255 -11.07 -16.83 11.07
N TYR A 256 -11.23 -16.54 12.37
CA TYR A 256 -10.95 -17.50 13.44
C TYR A 256 -11.98 -18.66 13.51
N ARG A 257 -13.11 -18.59 12.81
CA ARG A 257 -14.22 -19.54 12.95
C ARG A 257 -14.11 -20.74 12.03
N ALA A 258 -13.40 -20.61 10.92
CA ALA A 258 -13.33 -21.62 9.87
C ALA A 258 -11.88 -22.01 9.64
N TRP A 259 -11.55 -23.29 9.89
CA TRP A 259 -10.30 -23.87 9.43
C TRP A 259 -10.22 -23.75 7.88
N PRO A 260 -9.05 -23.44 7.28
CA PRO A 260 -7.69 -23.32 7.85
C PRO A 260 -7.35 -21.91 8.37
N TYR A 261 -8.35 -21.12 8.75
CA TYR A 261 -8.26 -19.72 9.14
C TYR A 261 -7.76 -18.87 7.98
N ASP A 262 -8.59 -18.70 6.96
CA ASP A 262 -8.17 -18.16 5.67
C ASP A 262 -8.43 -16.64 5.58
N ALA A 263 -7.45 -15.88 5.07
CA ALA A 263 -7.60 -14.45 4.76
C ALA A 263 -7.80 -14.18 3.25
N ARG A 264 -7.71 -15.19 2.38
CA ARG A 264 -7.92 -15.03 0.92
C ARG A 264 -9.33 -14.54 0.57
N GLY A 265 -10.30 -14.72 1.46
CA GLY A 265 -11.67 -14.22 1.27
C GLY A 265 -11.75 -12.70 1.11
N TRP A 266 -10.73 -11.93 1.52
CA TRP A 266 -10.67 -10.50 1.24
C TRP A 266 -10.50 -10.21 -0.26
N GLY A 267 -9.78 -11.07 -0.98
CA GLY A 267 -9.54 -10.97 -2.42
C GLY A 267 -9.23 -9.54 -2.87
N ARG A 268 -9.87 -9.11 -3.96
CA ARG A 268 -9.73 -7.76 -4.55
C ARG A 268 -10.43 -6.63 -3.79
N LEU A 269 -10.98 -6.89 -2.62
CA LEU A 269 -11.30 -5.76 -1.75
C LEU A 269 -10.01 -5.24 -1.08
N GLY A 270 -9.01 -6.10 -0.90
CA GLY A 270 -7.91 -5.86 0.03
C GLY A 270 -8.36 -6.05 1.48
N LEU A 271 -7.40 -6.02 2.39
CA LEU A 271 -7.66 -6.12 3.82
C LEU A 271 -8.56 -4.98 4.33
N PRO A 272 -9.20 -5.14 5.51
CA PRO A 272 -10.03 -4.10 6.08
C PRO A 272 -9.21 -2.86 6.44
N THR A 273 -9.72 -1.69 6.05
CA THR A 273 -9.09 -0.39 6.34
C THR A 273 -9.20 -0.04 7.82
N LEU A 274 -8.38 0.90 8.31
CA LEU A 274 -8.54 1.39 9.68
C LEU A 274 -9.91 1.99 9.96
N ARG A 275 -10.49 2.67 8.96
CA ARG A 275 -11.82 3.24 9.06
C ARG A 275 -12.79 2.14 9.44
N GLU A 276 -12.83 1.07 8.67
CA GLU A 276 -13.72 -0.07 8.94
C GLU A 276 -13.42 -0.73 10.27
N CYS A 277 -12.12 -0.95 10.57
CA CYS A 277 -11.69 -1.55 11.83
C CYS A 277 -12.10 -0.73 13.08
N SER A 278 -12.29 0.58 12.90
CA SER A 278 -12.68 1.52 13.95
C SER A 278 -14.18 1.72 14.10
N ALA A 279 -15.00 1.12 13.22
CA ALA A 279 -16.46 1.21 13.28
C ALA A 279 -17.03 0.54 14.55
N THR A 280 -18.13 1.07 15.06
CA THR A 280 -18.72 0.62 16.33
C THR A 280 -19.17 -0.85 16.30
N ASN A 281 -19.49 -1.39 15.13
CA ASN A 281 -19.91 -2.77 14.92
C ASN A 281 -18.77 -3.68 14.39
N TRP A 282 -17.56 -3.16 14.16
CA TRP A 282 -16.43 -3.96 13.69
C TRP A 282 -15.89 -4.87 14.77
N ILE A 283 -15.73 -6.17 14.50
CA ILE A 283 -15.14 -7.14 15.41
C ILE A 283 -13.79 -7.59 14.87
N ALA A 284 -12.73 -7.48 15.66
CA ALA A 284 -11.43 -8.07 15.32
C ALA A 284 -11.55 -9.61 15.20
N GLY A 285 -11.17 -10.16 14.04
CA GLY A 285 -11.42 -11.57 13.70
C GLY A 285 -12.88 -11.84 13.23
N GLY A 286 -13.62 -10.82 12.79
CA GLY A 286 -14.95 -11.01 12.22
C GLY A 286 -14.98 -11.90 10.98
N THR A 287 -16.18 -12.24 10.51
CA THR A 287 -16.35 -13.03 9.28
C THR A 287 -15.78 -12.25 8.09
N VAL A 288 -14.99 -12.92 7.27
CA VAL A 288 -14.44 -12.34 6.04
C VAL A 288 -15.58 -12.19 5.02
N PRO A 289 -15.82 -10.98 4.49
CA PRO A 289 -16.92 -10.76 3.58
C PRO A 289 -16.68 -11.45 2.23
N VAL A 290 -17.73 -12.04 1.66
CA VAL A 290 -17.68 -12.70 0.35
C VAL A 290 -18.09 -11.70 -0.73
N PHE A 291 -17.19 -11.44 -1.67
CA PHE A 291 -17.40 -10.55 -2.81
C PHE A 291 -17.51 -11.35 -4.10
N LYS A 292 -18.27 -10.82 -5.06
CA LYS A 292 -18.27 -11.35 -6.43
C LYS A 292 -17.25 -10.61 -7.26
N ALA A 293 -16.51 -11.36 -8.09
CA ALA A 293 -15.59 -10.76 -9.05
C ALA A 293 -16.36 -9.82 -10.00
N PRO A 294 -15.83 -8.63 -10.27
CA PRO A 294 -16.41 -7.73 -11.27
C PRO A 294 -16.22 -8.26 -12.69
N SER A 295 -17.14 -7.92 -13.59
CA SER A 295 -17.06 -8.28 -15.01
C SER A 295 -15.98 -7.51 -15.78
N GLN A 296 -15.62 -6.32 -15.30
CA GLN A 296 -14.56 -5.45 -15.84
C GLN A 296 -13.98 -4.61 -14.71
N VAL A 297 -12.69 -4.27 -14.84
CA VAL A 297 -11.96 -3.52 -13.83
C VAL A 297 -11.17 -2.43 -14.53
N ASP A 298 -11.58 -1.20 -14.27
CA ASP A 298 -10.85 0.00 -14.64
C ASP A 298 -10.70 0.87 -13.40
N LEU A 299 -9.53 0.81 -12.76
CA LEU A 299 -9.26 1.55 -11.53
C LEU A 299 -9.16 3.06 -11.73
N TRP A 300 -9.01 3.54 -12.97
CA TRP A 300 -8.93 4.97 -13.25
C TRP A 300 -10.31 5.62 -13.28
N ASN A 301 -11.29 4.90 -13.83
CA ASN A 301 -12.67 5.38 -13.91
C ASN A 301 -13.54 4.92 -12.75
N ASN A 302 -13.26 3.72 -12.23
CA ASN A 302 -13.98 3.13 -11.12
C ASN A 302 -13.00 2.38 -10.20
N PRO A 303 -12.33 3.08 -9.27
CA PRO A 303 -11.39 2.47 -8.32
C PRO A 303 -12.02 1.36 -7.48
N TYR A 304 -13.34 1.30 -7.40
CA TYR A 304 -14.10 0.45 -6.48
C TYR A 304 -15.18 -0.34 -7.24
N PRO A 305 -14.79 -1.26 -8.15
CA PRO A 305 -15.68 -1.82 -9.16
C PRO A 305 -16.50 -3.02 -8.67
N TRP A 306 -16.79 -3.13 -7.38
CA TRP A 306 -17.47 -4.32 -6.87
C TRP A 306 -18.93 -4.38 -7.37
N ALA A 307 -19.57 -5.56 -7.42
CA ALA A 307 -20.90 -5.74 -8.03
C ALA A 307 -22.05 -5.91 -7.02
N THR A 308 -21.76 -6.40 -5.81
CA THR A 308 -22.79 -6.66 -4.79
C THR A 308 -22.28 -6.48 -3.36
N THR A 309 -22.58 -5.33 -2.76
CA THR A 309 -22.69 -4.96 -1.34
C THR A 309 -22.80 -3.43 -1.32
N PRO A 310 -23.48 -2.80 -0.36
CA PRO A 310 -23.45 -1.34 -0.27
C PRO A 310 -22.03 -0.91 0.17
N TRP A 311 -21.33 -0.17 -0.68
CA TRP A 311 -20.00 0.44 -0.41
C TRP A 311 -19.97 1.91 -0.84
N GLU A 312 -18.99 2.64 -0.32
CA GLU A 312 -18.70 4.02 -0.71
C GLU A 312 -17.90 4.08 -1.99
N ARG A 313 -18.42 4.78 -3.01
CA ARG A 313 -17.76 4.95 -4.31
C ARG A 313 -16.52 5.83 -4.24
N GLU A 314 -16.37 6.61 -3.18
CA GLU A 314 -15.28 7.57 -3.02
C GLU A 314 -14.11 6.98 -2.21
N THR A 315 -14.39 6.08 -1.26
CA THR A 315 -13.38 5.60 -0.30
C THR A 315 -13.18 4.09 -0.31
N GLY A 316 -14.09 3.33 -0.92
CA GLY A 316 -14.03 1.89 -0.92
C GLY A 316 -14.38 1.23 0.43
N CYS A 317 -14.86 2.03 1.39
CA CYS A 317 -15.35 1.58 2.68
C CYS A 317 -16.66 0.82 2.52
N LEU A 318 -16.80 -0.31 3.20
CA LEU A 318 -18.08 -1.01 3.29
C LEU A 318 -19.10 -0.18 4.07
N ASP A 319 -20.36 -0.12 3.59
CA ASP A 319 -21.39 0.76 4.18
C ASP A 319 -21.71 0.43 5.63
N ALA A 320 -21.60 -0.85 5.99
CA ALA A 320 -21.79 -1.33 7.35
C ALA A 320 -20.82 -0.71 8.36
N TYR A 321 -19.67 -0.16 7.92
CA TYR A 321 -18.59 0.30 8.80
C TYR A 321 -18.22 1.79 8.57
N ARG A 322 -19.13 2.57 7.97
CA ARG A 322 -18.88 3.99 7.62
C ARG A 322 -18.72 4.91 8.83
N ASP A 323 -19.26 4.52 9.97
CA ASP A 323 -19.22 5.23 11.25
C ASP A 323 -17.83 5.19 11.92
N GLY A 324 -16.90 4.40 11.37
CA GLY A 324 -15.52 4.36 11.83
C GLY A 324 -14.82 5.72 11.75
N PRO A 325 -14.30 6.25 12.88
CA PRO A 325 -13.73 7.60 12.93
C PRO A 325 -12.33 7.71 12.32
N ARG A 326 -11.62 6.59 12.12
CA ARG A 326 -10.20 6.61 11.74
C ARG A 326 -10.01 6.50 10.23
N VAL A 327 -10.37 7.56 9.53
CA VAL A 327 -10.21 7.70 8.08
C VAL A 327 -8.76 8.04 7.74
N ALA A 328 -8.18 7.37 6.75
CA ALA A 328 -6.87 7.68 6.17
C ALA A 328 -5.64 7.55 7.09
N ASP A 329 -5.82 7.15 8.36
CA ASP A 329 -4.73 6.99 9.34
C ASP A 329 -3.68 5.94 8.94
N ASP A 330 -3.95 5.14 7.91
CA ASP A 330 -3.12 4.05 7.40
C ASP A 330 -2.81 4.13 5.90
N ILE A 331 -3.16 5.25 5.26
CA ILE A 331 -2.81 5.51 3.88
C ILE A 331 -1.34 5.88 3.80
N VAL A 332 -0.62 5.19 2.90
CA VAL A 332 0.79 5.47 2.61
C VAL A 332 0.96 6.17 1.27
N LEU A 333 0.20 5.75 0.26
CA LEU A 333 0.28 6.34 -1.08
C LEU A 333 -1.08 6.25 -1.78
N THR A 334 -1.48 7.32 -2.46
CA THR A 334 -2.70 7.37 -3.28
C THR A 334 -2.34 7.36 -4.76
N ASN A 335 -3.33 7.08 -5.63
CA ASN A 335 -3.15 6.98 -7.09
C ASN A 335 -2.13 5.89 -7.48
N VAL A 336 -2.17 4.77 -6.76
CA VAL A 336 -1.37 3.58 -7.00
C VAL A 336 -2.08 2.70 -8.02
N ILE A 337 -1.34 2.28 -9.04
CA ILE A 337 -1.86 1.40 -10.11
C ILE A 337 -1.95 -0.04 -9.61
N ARG A 338 -0.90 -0.49 -8.92
CA ARG A 338 -0.76 -1.83 -8.38
C ARG A 338 0.25 -1.88 -7.23
N PHE A 339 0.07 -2.88 -6.38
CA PHE A 339 1.08 -3.39 -5.46
C PHE A 339 1.25 -4.86 -5.82
N ASP A 340 2.48 -5.25 -6.14
CA ASP A 340 2.84 -6.52 -6.78
C ASP A 340 4.08 -7.05 -6.05
N VAL A 341 3.99 -8.26 -5.51
CA VAL A 341 4.97 -8.90 -4.62
C VAL A 341 5.49 -10.16 -5.30
N LYS A 342 6.67 -10.03 -5.91
CA LYS A 342 7.38 -11.16 -6.51
C LYS A 342 8.45 -11.69 -5.58
N VAL A 343 8.63 -13.00 -5.57
CA VAL A 343 9.66 -13.69 -4.80
C VAL A 343 10.80 -14.12 -5.71
N TRP A 344 12.04 -14.04 -5.23
CA TRP A 344 13.18 -14.58 -5.97
C TRP A 344 13.15 -16.11 -5.90
N ASP A 345 13.03 -16.78 -7.04
CA ASP A 345 13.12 -18.24 -7.12
C ASP A 345 14.47 -18.66 -7.72
N PRO A 346 15.38 -19.27 -6.92
CA PRO A 346 16.66 -19.75 -7.42
C PRO A 346 16.57 -20.77 -8.55
N GLY A 347 15.50 -21.58 -8.59
CA GLY A 347 15.29 -22.57 -9.65
C GLY A 347 14.78 -21.96 -10.95
N ALA A 348 14.10 -20.80 -10.88
CA ALA A 348 13.73 -20.01 -12.05
C ALA A 348 14.85 -19.04 -12.49
N ASN A 349 15.74 -18.67 -11.56
CA ASN A 349 16.68 -17.56 -11.70
C ASN A 349 15.99 -16.24 -12.09
N ASP A 350 14.81 -15.99 -11.53
CA ASP A 350 14.01 -14.80 -11.76
C ASP A 350 13.14 -14.46 -10.54
N TYR A 351 12.59 -13.24 -10.53
CA TYR A 351 11.51 -12.87 -9.63
C TYR A 351 10.19 -13.36 -10.19
N VAL A 352 9.50 -14.20 -9.42
CA VAL A 352 8.31 -14.92 -9.85
C VAL A 352 7.11 -14.62 -8.96
N ASP A 353 5.95 -14.75 -9.58
CA ASP A 353 4.64 -14.78 -8.96
C ASP A 353 4.42 -16.12 -8.26
N LEU A 354 3.70 -16.16 -7.15
CA LEU A 354 3.36 -17.38 -6.45
C LEU A 354 2.45 -18.27 -7.30
N GLY A 355 2.84 -19.53 -7.44
CA GLY A 355 2.14 -20.48 -8.30
C GLY A 355 2.32 -20.18 -9.79
N TYR A 356 3.40 -19.50 -10.18
CA TYR A 356 3.73 -19.29 -11.58
C TYR A 356 3.85 -20.63 -12.31
N ASN A 357 2.82 -20.97 -13.08
CA ASN A 357 2.78 -22.19 -13.88
C ASN A 357 3.45 -21.96 -15.24
N THR A 358 4.70 -21.48 -15.23
CA THR A 358 5.51 -21.54 -16.45
C THR A 358 5.92 -22.99 -16.65
N GLY A 359 6.19 -23.43 -17.88
CA GLY A 359 6.72 -24.76 -18.18
C GLY A 359 8.14 -24.95 -17.64
N VAL A 360 8.38 -24.63 -16.37
CA VAL A 360 9.65 -24.71 -15.67
C VAL A 360 10.13 -26.13 -15.80
N SER A 361 11.29 -26.26 -16.43
CA SER A 361 12.02 -27.53 -16.42
C SER A 361 12.54 -27.74 -15.00
N VAL A 362 11.81 -28.51 -14.20
CA VAL A 362 12.24 -28.91 -12.86
C VAL A 362 13.46 -29.82 -13.04
N PRO A 363 14.67 -29.41 -12.59
CA PRO A 363 15.83 -30.27 -12.72
C PRO A 363 15.59 -31.58 -11.97
N PRO A 364 16.02 -32.75 -12.49
CA PRO A 364 15.84 -34.02 -11.78
C PRO A 364 16.34 -33.94 -10.33
N ALA A 365 15.61 -34.57 -9.41
CA ALA A 365 16.01 -34.65 -8.01
C ALA A 365 17.43 -35.22 -7.90
N GLY A 366 18.31 -34.54 -7.16
CA GLY A 366 19.72 -34.94 -7.02
C GLY A 366 20.67 -34.41 -8.09
N SER A 367 20.21 -33.58 -9.03
CA SER A 367 21.06 -32.91 -10.05
C SER A 367 22.02 -31.86 -9.49
N GLY A 368 21.90 -31.48 -8.21
CA GLY A 368 22.69 -30.41 -7.60
C GLY A 368 22.33 -29.00 -8.07
N LEU A 369 21.40 -28.87 -9.03
CA LEU A 369 20.87 -27.58 -9.48
C LEU A 369 19.77 -27.08 -8.52
N PRO A 370 19.63 -25.76 -8.35
CA PRO A 370 18.54 -25.18 -7.57
C PRO A 370 17.17 -25.65 -8.09
N GLN A 371 16.32 -26.10 -7.19
CA GLN A 371 14.95 -26.52 -7.51
C GLN A 371 14.02 -25.32 -7.45
N PRO A 372 13.09 -25.16 -8.40
CA PRO A 372 12.05 -24.14 -8.29
C PRO A 372 11.17 -24.44 -7.08
N GLN A 373 10.84 -23.42 -6.28
CA GLN A 373 10.15 -23.58 -5.00
C GLN A 373 8.75 -22.97 -5.00
N PHE A 374 8.53 -21.93 -5.80
CA PHE A 374 7.31 -21.13 -5.74
C PHE A 374 6.34 -21.37 -6.90
N PHE A 375 6.65 -22.33 -7.79
CA PHE A 375 5.82 -22.65 -8.96
C PHE A 375 4.55 -23.46 -8.61
N HIS A 376 4.52 -24.07 -7.43
CA HIS A 376 3.38 -24.82 -6.94
C HIS A 376 2.28 -23.91 -6.41
N TRP A 377 1.07 -24.46 -6.29
CA TRP A 377 -0.12 -23.78 -5.76
C TRP A 377 -0.08 -23.59 -4.22
N GLY A 378 1.09 -23.29 -3.64
CA GLY A 378 1.29 -23.14 -2.20
C GLY A 378 1.92 -24.37 -1.51
N ASP A 379 2.34 -24.20 -0.25
CA ASP A 379 2.96 -25.26 0.55
C ASP A 379 1.89 -26.27 1.05
N PRO A 380 2.02 -27.58 0.74
CA PRO A 380 1.11 -28.61 1.25
C PRO A 380 0.97 -28.63 2.78
N LEU A 381 2.00 -28.24 3.54
CA LEU A 381 1.98 -28.23 5.00
C LEU A 381 1.18 -27.07 5.59
N SER A 382 0.89 -26.03 4.78
CA SER A 382 0.10 -24.87 5.19
C SER A 382 -1.40 -25.19 5.34
N GLY A 383 -1.89 -26.24 4.68
CA GLY A 383 -3.32 -26.57 4.58
C GLY A 383 -4.10 -25.65 3.64
N LEU A 384 -3.51 -24.50 3.26
CA LEU A 384 -3.99 -23.57 2.25
C LEU A 384 -3.44 -23.95 0.87
N GLN A 385 -3.79 -25.13 0.38
CA GLN A 385 -3.49 -25.47 -1.02
C GLN A 385 -4.38 -24.65 -1.94
N ALA A 386 -3.75 -23.92 -2.85
CA ALA A 386 -4.46 -23.22 -3.89
C ALA A 386 -4.83 -24.17 -5.05
N SER A 387 -5.64 -23.65 -5.96
CA SER A 387 -6.03 -24.28 -7.21
C SER A 387 -5.91 -23.23 -8.32
N ALA A 388 -6.19 -23.62 -9.56
CA ALA A 388 -6.34 -22.68 -10.66
C ALA A 388 -7.27 -21.50 -10.33
N ASN A 389 -8.22 -21.71 -9.42
CA ASN A 389 -9.27 -20.79 -9.05
C ASN A 389 -9.26 -20.46 -7.55
N SER A 390 -8.09 -20.36 -6.92
CA SER A 390 -7.97 -19.75 -5.59
C SER A 390 -6.67 -18.95 -5.48
N ALA A 391 -6.66 -17.92 -4.63
CA ALA A 391 -5.41 -17.24 -4.29
C ALA A 391 -4.40 -18.23 -3.69
N ARG A 392 -3.14 -18.00 -4.04
CA ARG A 392 -1.93 -18.70 -3.61
C ARG A 392 -1.45 -18.02 -2.35
N VAL A 393 -0.99 -18.84 -1.41
CA VAL A 393 -0.49 -18.37 -0.13
C VAL A 393 0.87 -18.96 0.06
N TYR A 394 1.82 -18.09 0.36
CA TYR A 394 3.07 -18.48 0.97
C TYR A 394 3.03 -17.99 2.41
N ASP A 395 2.98 -18.90 3.38
CA ASP A 395 3.04 -18.52 4.78
C ASP A 395 3.98 -19.41 5.57
N THR A 396 4.52 -18.86 6.66
CA THR A 396 5.36 -19.62 7.58
C THR A 396 4.56 -20.52 8.53
N GLY A 397 3.23 -20.45 8.46
CA GLY A 397 2.30 -21.25 9.26
C GLY A 397 2.34 -22.74 8.91
N SER A 398 1.80 -23.57 9.79
CA SER A 398 1.73 -25.01 9.54
C SER A 398 0.57 -25.66 10.25
N THR A 399 -0.07 -26.59 9.55
CA THR A 399 -1.08 -27.52 10.09
C THR A 399 -0.49 -28.53 11.07
N HIS A 400 0.84 -28.67 11.11
CA HIS A 400 1.53 -29.67 11.93
C HIS A 400 1.51 -29.35 13.43
N TYR A 401 1.21 -28.11 13.82
CA TYR A 401 1.26 -27.66 15.22
C TYR A 401 -0.11 -27.32 15.82
N GLU A 402 -1.20 -27.82 15.24
CA GLU A 402 -2.56 -27.62 15.76
C GLU A 402 -2.77 -28.28 17.13
N VAL A 403 -3.24 -27.49 18.11
CA VAL A 403 -3.75 -27.96 19.40
C VAL A 403 -5.01 -27.18 19.74
N GLU A 404 -6.17 -27.73 19.39
CA GLU A 404 -7.41 -27.84 20.20
C GLU A 404 -8.26 -29.05 19.75
N GLY A 405 -7.63 -30.06 19.12
CA GLY A 405 -8.33 -31.24 18.59
C GLY A 405 -9.23 -30.96 17.39
N ARG A 406 -9.06 -29.80 16.73
CA ARG A 406 -9.62 -29.54 15.42
C ARG A 406 -8.65 -29.94 14.32
N GLY A 407 -9.15 -30.41 13.20
CA GLY A 407 -8.42 -30.73 11.99
C GLY A 407 -9.24 -30.41 10.74
N PRO A 408 -8.74 -30.78 9.55
CA PRO A 408 -9.43 -30.52 8.29
C PRO A 408 -10.87 -31.07 8.31
N GLY A 409 -11.87 -30.18 8.25
CA GLY A 409 -13.30 -30.52 8.22
C GLY A 409 -14.13 -30.06 9.43
N ASP A 410 -13.52 -29.56 10.50
CA ASP A 410 -14.26 -29.18 11.70
C ASP A 410 -14.92 -27.79 11.58
N SER A 411 -16.23 -27.72 11.86
CA SER A 411 -16.99 -26.47 11.96
C SER A 411 -17.52 -26.23 13.38
N VAL A 412 -17.80 -24.96 13.72
CA VAL A 412 -18.16 -24.49 15.07
C VAL A 412 -19.32 -25.29 15.71
N SER A 413 -20.21 -25.88 14.90
CA SER A 413 -21.37 -26.64 15.36
C SER A 413 -21.05 -28.02 15.97
N GLU A 414 -19.91 -28.62 15.66
CA GLU A 414 -19.60 -29.98 16.14
C GLU A 414 -19.01 -30.02 17.56
N THR A 415 -18.55 -28.88 18.09
CA THR A 415 -17.82 -28.83 19.36
C THR A 415 -18.67 -28.51 20.59
N GLN A 416 -19.98 -28.27 20.47
CA GLN A 416 -20.83 -28.21 21.67
C GLN A 416 -21.03 -29.58 22.34
N GLY A 417 -20.71 -30.68 21.64
CA GLY A 417 -20.81 -32.06 22.17
C GLY A 417 -19.51 -32.64 22.76
N ARG A 418 -18.36 -31.97 22.64
CA ARG A 418 -17.06 -32.49 23.10
C ARG A 418 -16.44 -31.59 24.18
N GLN A 419 -17.14 -31.40 25.29
CA GLN A 419 -16.51 -30.86 26.48
C GLN A 419 -15.64 -31.94 27.17
N ALA A 420 -14.35 -31.62 27.27
CA ALA A 420 -13.38 -32.08 28.27
C ALA A 420 -13.40 -33.57 28.67
N ARG A 421 -12.55 -34.37 28.02
CA ARG A 421 -11.88 -35.49 28.72
C ARG A 421 -10.37 -35.24 28.73
N PRO A 422 -9.73 -35.07 29.90
CA PRO A 422 -8.30 -34.94 29.99
C PRO A 422 -7.63 -36.25 29.53
N ARG A 423 -6.57 -36.12 28.74
CA ARG A 423 -5.85 -37.24 28.11
C ARG A 423 -4.89 -37.87 29.11
N THR A 424 -5.42 -38.66 30.05
CA THR A 424 -4.63 -39.57 30.88
C THR A 424 -4.80 -41.02 30.40
N GLU A 425 -3.66 -41.69 30.24
CA GLU A 425 -3.51 -43.15 30.06
C GLU A 425 -4.21 -43.80 28.87
N ARG A 426 -3.55 -43.76 27.69
CA ARG A 426 -3.83 -44.69 26.59
C ARG A 426 -2.60 -45.46 26.09
N ASN A 427 -1.57 -45.61 26.94
CA ASN A 427 -0.33 -46.33 26.59
C ASN A 427 0.05 -47.47 27.55
N ARG A 428 -0.91 -48.08 28.27
CA ARG A 428 -0.65 -49.25 29.14
C ARG A 428 -1.40 -50.54 28.78
N ARG A 429 -2.06 -50.62 27.62
CA ARG A 429 -2.73 -51.86 27.15
C ARG A 429 -2.17 -52.33 25.81
N ARG A 430 -0.87 -52.63 25.76
CA ARG A 430 -0.23 -53.51 24.76
C ARG A 430 1.04 -54.12 25.36
N LEU A 431 0.87 -54.89 26.43
CA LEU A 431 1.91 -55.75 27.00
C LEU A 431 1.32 -56.70 28.05
N VAL A 432 0.15 -57.27 27.77
CA VAL A 432 -0.35 -58.47 28.44
C VAL A 432 -1.23 -59.16 27.39
N ASP A 433 -0.62 -60.06 26.62
CA ASP A 433 -1.23 -61.17 25.84
C ASP A 433 -0.14 -61.71 24.91
N ALA A 434 0.88 -62.27 25.55
CA ALA A 434 1.86 -63.19 24.97
C ALA A 434 2.34 -64.06 26.14
N GLY A 435 1.55 -65.07 26.46
CA GLY A 435 1.77 -66.08 27.50
C GLY A 435 0.86 -67.26 27.21
#